data_AF-A0A936W1K1-F1
#
_entry.id   AF-A0A936W1K1-F1
#
_cell.length_a   1.000
_cell.length_b   1.000
_cell.length_c   1.000
_cell.angle_alpha   90.00
_cell.angle_beta   90.00
_cell.angle_gamma   90.00
#
_symmetry.space_group_name_H-M   'P 1'
#
loop_
_entity.id
_entity.type
_entity.pdbx_description
1 polymer ?
#
loop_
_entity_poly.entity_id
_entity_poly.type
_entity_poly.pdbx_seq_one_letter_code
_entity_poly.pdbx_strand_id
1 'polypeptide(L)'
;MSRAILSQTGGIASGDTFPVGMTTNTFEVIDVTGNSGTCSFTVTIEDNELPVITCPSDIAADTGEVVTYTVTFDDNCSGAMLTQTAGLPSGSEFPVGATTNSFEVADGVGNTVTCSFIVTVSEGEGGGNDTLPIGRVGINTNEPMAMLHVRDSSVLFNAALTYSFPGSPPPASGSGTRMMWYPSRGAFRVGRAWSSEWDQNNLGPSSFASGESTKAIGYGSTAMGYFTTASGSASIAIGNNTVASGQNAVVMGTNSNATSLGSLAAGYYCNATGQ
;
A
#
# COMPACT_ATOMS: atom_id res chain seq x y z
N MET A 1 -16.65 -48.54 -68.70
CA MET A 1 -15.85 -47.73 -67.77
C MET A 1 -15.57 -48.61 -66.55
N SER A 2 -14.33 -49.04 -66.37
CA SER A 2 -13.97 -49.86 -65.21
C SER A 2 -13.76 -48.94 -64.02
N ARG A 3 -14.51 -49.15 -62.92
CA ARG A 3 -14.41 -48.30 -61.72
C ARG A 3 -13.33 -48.88 -60.81
N ALA A 4 -12.27 -48.12 -60.55
CA ALA A 4 -11.36 -48.39 -59.44
C ALA A 4 -12.09 -48.17 -58.11
N ILE A 5 -11.66 -48.89 -57.07
CA ILE A 5 -12.23 -48.79 -55.72
C ILE A 5 -11.28 -47.92 -54.89
N LEU A 6 -11.81 -46.84 -54.29
CA LEU A 6 -11.10 -46.00 -53.32
C LEU A 6 -11.49 -46.45 -51.91
N SER A 7 -10.50 -46.76 -51.08
CA SER A 7 -10.69 -47.12 -49.67
C SER A 7 -9.78 -46.29 -48.79
N GLN A 8 -10.30 -45.77 -47.67
CA GLN A 8 -9.46 -45.22 -46.62
C GLN A 8 -8.88 -46.39 -45.81
N THR A 9 -7.56 -46.48 -45.75
CA THR A 9 -6.83 -47.58 -45.08
C THR A 9 -6.18 -47.13 -43.78
N GLY A 10 -6.16 -45.82 -43.50
CA GLY A 10 -5.70 -45.27 -42.22
C GLY A 10 -6.20 -43.84 -41.97
N GLY A 11 -6.21 -43.46 -40.70
CA GLY A 11 -6.65 -42.14 -40.24
C GLY A 11 -8.12 -42.10 -39.79
N ILE A 12 -8.71 -40.91 -39.86
CA ILE A 12 -10.07 -40.59 -39.35
C ILE A 12 -10.95 -40.19 -40.55
N ALA A 13 -12.20 -40.64 -40.59
CA ALA A 13 -13.06 -40.43 -41.75
C ALA A 13 -13.53 -38.97 -41.87
N SER A 14 -13.92 -38.59 -43.09
CA SER A 14 -14.47 -37.25 -43.32
C SER A 14 -15.81 -37.09 -42.59
N GLY A 15 -15.93 -36.03 -41.78
CA GLY A 15 -17.09 -35.76 -40.94
C GLY A 15 -16.93 -36.18 -39.48
N ASP A 16 -15.89 -36.95 -39.15
CA ASP A 16 -15.56 -37.30 -37.76
C ASP A 16 -14.75 -36.19 -37.07
N THR A 17 -14.74 -36.20 -35.74
CA THR A 17 -13.95 -35.28 -34.92
C THR A 17 -12.48 -35.72 -34.87
N PHE A 18 -11.56 -34.80 -35.19
CA PHE A 18 -10.12 -35.02 -35.10
C PHE A 18 -9.59 -34.60 -33.72
N PRO A 19 -8.75 -35.42 -33.05
CA PRO A 19 -8.08 -35.01 -31.82
C PRO A 19 -7.00 -33.96 -32.12
N VAL A 20 -6.63 -33.18 -31.09
CA VAL A 20 -5.48 -32.26 -31.15
C VAL A 20 -4.21 -33.03 -31.51
N GLY A 21 -3.37 -32.44 -32.36
CA GLY A 21 -2.15 -33.03 -32.89
C GLY A 21 -2.26 -33.41 -34.37
N MET A 22 -1.39 -34.31 -34.81
CA MET A 22 -1.30 -34.73 -36.22
C MET A 22 -2.03 -36.04 -36.46
N THR A 23 -2.95 -36.05 -37.44
CA THR A 23 -3.59 -37.25 -37.97
C THR A 23 -3.20 -37.47 -39.42
N THR A 24 -2.55 -38.59 -39.72
CA THR A 24 -2.23 -38.99 -41.10
C THR A 24 -3.36 -39.83 -41.68
N ASN A 25 -3.99 -39.35 -42.74
CA ASN A 25 -4.97 -40.09 -43.51
C ASN A 25 -4.31 -40.78 -44.70
N THR A 26 -4.60 -42.07 -44.89
CA THR A 26 -4.05 -42.88 -45.96
C THR A 26 -5.19 -43.49 -46.77
N PHE A 27 -5.11 -43.36 -48.08
CA PHE A 27 -6.06 -43.93 -49.04
C PHE A 27 -5.34 -44.89 -49.98
N GLU A 28 -6.03 -45.97 -50.31
CA GLU A 28 -5.62 -46.93 -51.31
C GLU A 28 -6.66 -46.97 -52.44
N VAL A 29 -6.18 -46.91 -53.67
CA VAL A 29 -6.98 -47.10 -54.87
C VAL A 29 -6.56 -48.41 -55.53
N ILE A 30 -7.50 -49.33 -55.71
CA ILE A 30 -7.27 -50.61 -56.38
C ILE A 30 -8.03 -50.60 -57.72
N ASP A 31 -7.31 -50.82 -58.82
CA ASP A 31 -7.93 -50.97 -60.13
C ASP A 31 -8.54 -52.38 -60.31
N VAL A 32 -9.33 -52.59 -61.36
CA VAL A 32 -10.00 -53.88 -61.60
C VAL A 32 -9.05 -55.03 -61.96
N THR A 33 -7.80 -54.71 -62.28
CA THR A 33 -6.74 -55.67 -62.56
C THR A 33 -5.91 -56.00 -61.31
N GLY A 34 -6.24 -55.39 -60.16
CA GLY A 34 -5.59 -55.62 -58.88
C GLY A 34 -4.34 -54.78 -58.64
N ASN A 35 -4.02 -53.80 -59.50
CA ASN A 35 -2.94 -52.86 -59.19
C ASN A 35 -3.45 -51.86 -58.15
N SER A 36 -2.64 -51.61 -57.11
CA SER A 36 -2.97 -50.60 -56.11
C SER A 36 -1.98 -49.42 -56.12
N GLY A 37 -2.51 -48.26 -55.77
CA GLY A 37 -1.73 -47.04 -55.51
C GLY A 37 -2.19 -46.42 -54.21
N THR A 38 -1.26 -45.90 -53.43
CA THR A 38 -1.54 -45.27 -52.13
C THR A 38 -1.21 -43.78 -52.16
N CYS A 39 -2.00 -42.99 -51.44
CA CYS A 39 -1.70 -41.59 -51.16
C CYS A 39 -2.02 -41.26 -49.69
N SER A 40 -1.32 -40.28 -49.13
CA SER A 40 -1.57 -39.82 -47.78
C SER A 40 -1.45 -38.31 -47.66
N PHE A 41 -2.13 -37.76 -46.66
CA PHE A 41 -1.99 -36.37 -46.22
C PHE A 41 -2.13 -36.28 -44.70
N THR A 42 -1.60 -35.20 -44.14
CA THR A 42 -1.68 -34.93 -42.70
C THR A 42 -2.70 -33.83 -42.41
N VAL A 43 -3.51 -34.04 -41.38
CA VAL A 43 -4.35 -33.02 -40.75
C VAL A 43 -3.69 -32.64 -39.43
N THR A 44 -3.40 -31.35 -39.23
CA THR A 44 -2.88 -30.83 -37.96
C THR A 44 -3.97 -30.02 -37.29
N ILE A 45 -4.35 -30.43 -36.08
CA ILE A 45 -5.22 -29.67 -35.20
C ILE A 45 -4.34 -29.05 -34.11
N GLU A 46 -4.34 -27.73 -34.01
CA GLU A 46 -3.60 -26.98 -32.99
C GLU A 46 -4.55 -26.50 -31.91
N ASP A 47 -4.12 -26.61 -30.66
CA ASP A 47 -4.76 -25.96 -29.53
C ASP A 47 -4.07 -24.63 -29.24
N ASN A 48 -4.84 -23.56 -29.27
CA ASN A 48 -4.37 -22.19 -29.07
C ASN A 48 -5.20 -21.46 -28.00
N GLU A 49 -6.07 -22.18 -27.28
CA GLU A 49 -6.86 -21.60 -26.19
C GLU A 49 -6.11 -21.77 -24.87
N LEU A 50 -6.13 -20.75 -24.01
CA LEU A 50 -5.56 -20.87 -22.67
C LEU A 50 -6.55 -21.60 -21.75
N PRO A 51 -6.07 -22.43 -20.82
CA PRO A 51 -6.91 -22.95 -19.75
C PRO A 51 -7.52 -21.81 -18.92
N VAL A 52 -8.67 -22.09 -18.30
CA VAL A 52 -9.29 -21.20 -17.33
C VAL A 52 -9.05 -21.75 -15.93
N ILE A 53 -8.58 -20.90 -15.01
CA ILE A 53 -8.39 -21.22 -13.59
C ILE A 53 -9.13 -20.22 -12.71
N THR A 54 -9.81 -20.70 -11.67
CA THR A 54 -10.51 -19.87 -10.68
C THR A 54 -10.01 -20.22 -9.28
N CYS A 55 -9.33 -19.27 -8.64
CA CYS A 55 -8.97 -19.30 -7.23
C CYS A 55 -10.12 -18.71 -6.37
N PRO A 56 -10.25 -19.13 -5.10
CA PRO A 56 -11.15 -18.49 -4.14
C PRO A 56 -10.67 -17.06 -3.80
N SER A 57 -11.51 -16.33 -3.08
CA SER A 57 -11.07 -15.10 -2.39
C SER A 57 -10.09 -15.41 -1.26
N ASP A 58 -9.40 -14.38 -0.77
CA ASP A 58 -8.57 -14.49 0.43
C ASP A 58 -9.38 -15.03 1.62
N ILE A 59 -8.71 -15.83 2.46
CA ILE A 59 -9.31 -16.55 3.59
C ILE A 59 -8.67 -16.03 4.88
N ALA A 60 -9.52 -15.74 5.88
CA ALA A 60 -9.08 -15.48 7.25
C ALA A 60 -9.43 -16.69 8.13
N ALA A 61 -8.51 -17.09 8.99
CA ALA A 61 -8.66 -18.22 9.91
C ALA A 61 -7.95 -17.91 11.23
N ASP A 62 -8.28 -18.67 12.28
CA ASP A 62 -7.58 -18.56 13.57
C ASP A 62 -6.53 -19.67 13.75
N THR A 63 -5.57 -19.45 14.64
CA THR A 63 -4.53 -20.44 14.94
C THR A 63 -5.13 -21.77 15.35
N GLY A 64 -4.70 -22.85 14.68
CA GLY A 64 -5.19 -24.22 14.93
C GLY A 64 -6.46 -24.56 14.15
N GLU A 65 -6.99 -23.65 13.33
CA GLU A 65 -8.06 -23.96 12.39
C GLU A 65 -7.50 -24.66 11.13
N VAL A 66 -8.18 -25.71 10.71
CA VAL A 66 -7.91 -26.38 9.43
C VAL A 66 -8.59 -25.59 8.32
N VAL A 67 -7.79 -25.04 7.40
CA VAL A 67 -8.30 -24.22 6.31
C VAL A 67 -8.61 -25.08 5.09
N THR A 68 -9.86 -25.05 4.64
CA THR A 68 -10.30 -25.72 3.40
C THR A 68 -10.62 -24.72 2.32
N TYR A 69 -10.17 -24.99 1.10
CA TYR A 69 -10.46 -24.21 -0.08
C TYR A 69 -10.59 -25.11 -1.32
N THR A 70 -11.15 -24.55 -2.39
CA THR A 70 -11.33 -25.24 -3.67
C THR A 70 -10.80 -24.36 -4.80
N VAL A 71 -9.95 -24.95 -5.64
CA VAL A 71 -9.49 -24.34 -6.90
C VAL A 71 -10.14 -25.14 -8.02
N THR A 72 -10.75 -24.44 -8.97
CA THR A 72 -11.38 -25.07 -10.14
C THR A 72 -10.66 -24.63 -11.40
N PHE A 73 -10.61 -25.51 -12.38
CA PHE A 73 -10.07 -25.23 -13.70
C PHE A 73 -10.88 -25.96 -14.75
N ASP A 74 -10.89 -25.42 -15.96
CA ASP A 74 -11.54 -26.00 -17.12
C ASP A 74 -10.72 -25.68 -18.37
N ASP A 75 -10.80 -26.54 -19.36
CA ASP A 75 -10.09 -26.44 -20.62
C ASP A 75 -10.92 -27.12 -21.72
N ASN A 76 -10.92 -26.55 -22.93
CA ASN A 76 -11.68 -27.11 -24.05
C ASN A 76 -11.01 -28.38 -24.63
N CYS A 77 -9.80 -28.69 -24.17
CA CYS A 77 -8.94 -29.78 -24.60
C CYS A 77 -8.63 -30.75 -23.45
N SER A 78 -8.39 -32.02 -23.79
CA SER A 78 -8.01 -33.03 -22.82
C SER A 78 -6.54 -32.89 -22.43
N GLY A 79 -6.23 -33.00 -21.14
CA GLY A 79 -4.84 -33.05 -20.65
C GLY A 79 -4.44 -31.88 -19.76
N ALA A 80 -5.35 -30.96 -19.47
CA ALA A 80 -5.11 -29.91 -18.49
C ALA A 80 -4.83 -30.49 -17.09
N MET A 81 -3.78 -30.00 -16.44
CA MET A 81 -3.34 -30.42 -15.11
C MET A 81 -3.13 -29.22 -14.18
N LEU A 82 -3.75 -29.28 -13.01
CA LEU A 82 -3.56 -28.31 -11.92
C LEU A 82 -2.39 -28.71 -11.01
N THR A 83 -1.48 -27.77 -10.78
CA THR A 83 -0.34 -27.91 -9.86
C THR A 83 -0.34 -26.77 -8.85
N GLN A 84 -0.17 -27.07 -7.56
CA GLN A 84 0.09 -26.06 -6.55
C GLN A 84 1.59 -25.73 -6.55
N THR A 85 1.94 -24.48 -6.83
CA THR A 85 3.34 -24.02 -6.96
C THR A 85 3.86 -23.32 -5.70
N ALA A 86 2.96 -22.86 -4.82
CA ALA A 86 3.31 -22.29 -3.51
C ALA A 86 2.18 -22.46 -2.48
N GLY A 87 2.53 -22.37 -1.20
CA GLY A 87 1.61 -22.42 -0.07
C GLY A 87 1.41 -23.84 0.49
N LEU A 88 0.25 -24.08 1.12
CA LEU A 88 -0.10 -25.35 1.77
C LEU A 88 -1.40 -25.90 1.17
N PRO A 89 -1.59 -27.23 1.10
CA PRO A 89 -2.77 -27.82 0.48
C PRO A 89 -4.04 -27.59 1.31
N SER A 90 -5.20 -27.66 0.64
CA SER A 90 -6.52 -27.58 1.28
C SER A 90 -6.67 -28.67 2.33
N GLY A 91 -7.20 -28.31 3.51
CA GLY A 91 -7.28 -29.19 4.67
C GLY A 91 -6.02 -29.18 5.55
N SER A 92 -5.10 -28.24 5.36
CA SER A 92 -3.95 -28.04 6.24
C SER A 92 -4.23 -27.03 7.35
N GLU A 93 -3.50 -27.13 8.46
CA GLU A 93 -3.32 -26.03 9.40
C GLU A 93 -2.27 -25.06 8.84
N PHE A 94 -2.61 -23.78 8.78
CA PHE A 94 -1.72 -22.74 8.28
C PHE A 94 -0.96 -22.07 9.43
N PRO A 95 0.32 -21.68 9.25
CA PRO A 95 1.04 -20.92 10.26
C PRO A 95 0.46 -19.52 10.41
N VAL A 96 0.61 -18.94 11.61
CA VAL A 96 0.25 -17.56 11.92
C VAL A 96 0.88 -16.60 10.91
N GLY A 97 0.08 -15.64 10.44
CA GLY A 97 0.47 -14.66 9.44
C GLY A 97 -0.14 -14.94 8.07
N ALA A 98 0.42 -14.32 7.03
CA ALA A 98 -0.08 -14.45 5.68
C ALA A 98 0.69 -15.54 4.92
N THR A 99 -0.02 -16.52 4.37
CA THR A 99 0.49 -17.54 3.46
C THR A 99 -0.14 -17.35 2.08
N THR A 100 0.68 -17.05 1.08
CA THR A 100 0.23 -16.99 -0.32
C THR A 100 0.18 -18.39 -0.90
N ASN A 101 -0.99 -18.82 -1.36
CA ASN A 101 -1.14 -20.03 -2.16
C ASN A 101 -1.17 -19.67 -3.63
N SER A 102 -0.37 -20.36 -4.43
CA SER A 102 -0.28 -20.16 -5.87
C SER A 102 -0.50 -21.48 -6.61
N PHE A 103 -1.22 -21.40 -7.73
CA PHE A 103 -1.56 -22.53 -8.56
C PHE A 103 -1.25 -22.22 -10.02
N GLU A 104 -0.90 -23.26 -10.76
CA GLU A 104 -0.66 -23.24 -12.20
C GLU A 104 -1.50 -24.35 -12.84
N VAL A 105 -2.20 -24.03 -13.93
CA VAL A 105 -2.80 -25.03 -14.81
C VAL A 105 -2.03 -25.01 -16.11
N ALA A 106 -1.57 -26.18 -16.55
CA ALA A 106 -0.95 -26.40 -17.85
C ALA A 106 -1.85 -27.29 -18.70
N ASP A 107 -2.14 -26.90 -19.93
CA ASP A 107 -2.90 -27.72 -20.89
C ASP A 107 -2.04 -28.85 -21.50
N GLY A 108 -2.65 -29.67 -22.36
CA GLY A 108 -1.97 -30.80 -23.01
C GLY A 108 -0.91 -30.41 -24.05
N VAL A 109 -0.81 -29.13 -24.41
CA VAL A 109 0.10 -28.58 -25.43
C VAL A 109 1.17 -27.66 -24.81
N GLY A 110 1.05 -27.36 -23.50
CA GLY A 110 2.01 -26.61 -22.71
C GLY A 110 1.64 -25.14 -22.47
N ASN A 111 0.43 -24.70 -22.80
CA ASN A 111 -0.02 -23.37 -22.39
C ASN A 111 -0.33 -23.36 -20.89
N THR A 112 0.08 -22.29 -20.20
CA THR A 112 -0.08 -22.19 -18.75
C THR A 112 -0.80 -20.93 -18.30
N VAL A 113 -1.60 -21.05 -17.24
CA VAL A 113 -2.27 -19.95 -16.53
C VAL A 113 -2.05 -20.11 -15.03
N THR A 114 -1.99 -19.01 -14.29
CA THR A 114 -1.78 -19.01 -12.84
C THR A 114 -2.85 -18.22 -12.11
N CYS A 115 -3.13 -18.61 -10.85
CA CYS A 115 -3.88 -17.79 -9.91
C CYS A 115 -3.33 -17.94 -8.50
N SER A 116 -3.63 -16.98 -7.63
CA SER A 116 -3.24 -17.01 -6.22
C SER A 116 -4.28 -16.37 -5.32
N PHE A 117 -4.23 -16.75 -4.05
CA PHE A 117 -5.00 -16.14 -2.95
C PHE A 117 -4.18 -16.22 -1.66
N ILE A 118 -4.56 -15.41 -0.67
CA ILE A 118 -3.87 -15.33 0.62
C ILE A 118 -4.72 -15.98 1.71
N VAL A 119 -4.09 -16.84 2.51
CA VAL A 119 -4.64 -17.29 3.80
C VAL A 119 -3.97 -16.50 4.91
N THR A 120 -4.76 -15.77 5.70
CA THR A 120 -4.28 -15.02 6.87
C THR A 120 -4.73 -15.70 8.15
N VAL A 121 -3.79 -16.26 8.90
CA VAL A 121 -4.05 -16.85 10.21
C VAL A 121 -3.77 -15.83 11.31
N SER A 122 -4.78 -15.51 12.12
CA SER A 122 -4.64 -14.71 13.34
C SER A 122 -4.38 -15.59 14.55
N GLU A 123 -3.52 -15.12 15.46
CA GLU A 123 -3.47 -15.70 16.81
C GLU A 123 -4.76 -15.37 17.53
N GLY A 124 -5.54 -16.41 17.82
CA GLY A 124 -6.64 -16.31 18.77
C GLY A 124 -6.06 -16.06 20.16
N GLU A 125 -5.96 -14.81 20.58
CA GLU A 125 -5.62 -14.50 21.96
C GLU A 125 -6.74 -14.99 22.86
N GLY A 126 -6.45 -16.03 23.64
CA GLY A 126 -7.35 -16.53 24.66
C GLY A 126 -7.73 -15.42 25.63
N GLY A 127 -9.01 -15.05 25.61
CA GLY A 127 -9.71 -14.48 26.77
C GLY A 127 -9.07 -13.26 27.43
N GLY A 128 -8.80 -12.21 26.65
CA GLY A 128 -8.58 -10.86 27.16
C GLY A 128 -9.31 -9.87 26.27
N ASN A 129 -10.15 -9.02 26.85
CA ASN A 129 -10.87 -7.96 26.14
C ASN A 129 -9.89 -6.94 25.53
N ASP A 130 -9.37 -7.20 24.33
CA ASP A 130 -8.73 -6.20 23.47
C ASP A 130 -9.24 -6.36 22.04
N THR A 131 -10.46 -5.87 21.82
CA THR A 131 -11.11 -5.83 20.52
C THR A 131 -10.54 -4.71 19.65
N LEU A 132 -9.39 -4.92 19.00
CA LEU A 132 -9.10 -4.22 17.75
C LEU A 132 -8.39 -5.13 16.74
N PRO A 133 -8.91 -5.23 15.49
CA PRO A 133 -8.32 -6.06 14.45
C PRO A 133 -6.93 -5.54 14.12
N ILE A 134 -5.99 -6.44 13.85
CA ILE A 134 -4.65 -6.15 13.35
C ILE A 134 -4.70 -5.41 12.00
N GLY A 135 -4.95 -4.10 12.07
CA GLY A 135 -4.63 -3.15 11.02
C GLY A 135 -3.12 -3.00 10.98
N ARG A 136 -2.44 -3.76 10.13
CA ARG A 136 -1.03 -3.50 9.80
C ARG A 136 -0.96 -2.07 9.27
N VAL A 137 -0.22 -1.22 9.98
CA VAL A 137 -0.06 0.21 9.63
C VAL A 137 0.58 0.30 8.25
N GLY A 138 -0.13 0.94 7.32
CA GLY A 138 0.39 1.21 5.99
C GLY A 138 1.51 2.24 6.03
N ILE A 139 2.76 1.80 5.92
CA ILE A 139 3.88 2.68 5.55
C ILE A 139 4.01 2.57 4.02
N ASN A 140 3.83 3.69 3.31
CA ASN A 140 3.93 3.79 1.85
C ASN A 140 2.80 3.11 1.03
N THR A 141 1.56 3.13 1.52
CA THR A 141 0.35 2.84 0.71
C THR A 141 -0.53 4.09 0.64
N ASN A 142 -1.18 4.32 -0.50
CA ASN A 142 -2.10 5.44 -0.69
C ASN A 142 -3.46 5.21 0.00
N GLU A 143 -3.75 4.01 0.52
CA GLU A 143 -5.03 3.63 1.13
C GLU A 143 -4.84 2.73 2.38
N PRO A 144 -4.55 3.27 3.59
CA PRO A 144 -4.42 2.47 4.81
C PRO A 144 -5.76 2.26 5.55
N MET A 145 -5.98 1.04 6.09
CA MET A 145 -7.22 0.68 6.82
C MET A 145 -7.23 1.06 8.32
N ALA A 146 -6.13 1.57 8.89
CA ALA A 146 -6.05 2.03 10.28
C ALA A 146 -4.98 3.13 10.47
N MET A 147 -5.21 4.06 11.42
CA MET A 147 -4.27 5.13 11.80
C MET A 147 -3.31 4.67 12.93
N LEU A 148 -2.03 5.04 12.84
CA LEU A 148 -0.93 4.63 13.72
C LEU A 148 -1.10 5.05 15.21
N HIS A 149 -0.86 4.10 16.12
CA HIS A 149 -0.71 4.27 17.58
C HIS A 149 0.77 3.98 18.00
N VAL A 150 1.32 4.66 19.01
CA VAL A 150 2.78 4.82 19.22
C VAL A 150 3.28 4.28 20.57
N ARG A 151 4.46 3.60 20.57
CA ARG A 151 5.32 3.37 21.75
C ARG A 151 6.81 3.63 21.44
N ASP A 152 7.64 3.81 22.49
CA ASP A 152 9.05 4.26 22.51
C ASP A 152 9.31 5.77 22.30
N SER A 153 8.44 6.56 22.96
CA SER A 153 8.66 7.93 23.45
C SER A 153 8.31 9.11 22.56
N SER A 154 7.66 8.95 21.40
CA SER A 154 7.08 10.12 20.68
C SER A 154 5.82 9.79 19.90
N VAL A 155 4.67 10.19 20.46
CA VAL A 155 3.30 10.01 19.92
C VAL A 155 2.94 11.18 19.01
N LEU A 156 2.35 10.93 17.82
CA LEU A 156 1.78 11.97 16.95
C LEU A 156 0.26 12.09 17.21
N PHE A 157 -0.21 13.27 17.64
CA PHE A 157 -1.63 13.56 17.82
C PHE A 157 -2.19 14.34 16.63
N ASN A 158 -3.25 13.82 16.00
CA ASN A 158 -4.17 14.63 15.20
C ASN A 158 -5.51 14.68 15.93
N ALA A 159 -5.92 15.87 16.38
CA ALA A 159 -7.24 16.13 16.91
C ALA A 159 -7.83 17.35 16.19
N ALA A 160 -9.04 17.19 15.66
CA ALA A 160 -9.79 18.31 15.12
C ALA A 160 -10.33 19.18 16.26
N LEU A 161 -9.84 20.42 16.37
CA LEU A 161 -10.65 21.53 16.85
C LEU A 161 -10.38 22.75 15.96
N THR A 162 -11.13 22.85 14.86
CA THR A 162 -11.94 24.02 14.44
C THR A 162 -12.46 23.82 13.00
N TYR A 163 -13.74 24.15 12.82
CA TYR A 163 -14.57 24.03 11.61
C TYR A 163 -13.89 24.40 10.29
N SER A 164 -13.64 23.41 9.42
CA SER A 164 -13.91 23.49 7.96
C SER A 164 -13.55 22.16 7.28
N PHE A 165 -14.59 21.47 6.78
CA PHE A 165 -14.63 20.28 5.90
C PHE A 165 -13.74 19.06 6.24
N PRO A 166 -14.34 17.88 6.55
CA PRO A 166 -13.61 16.66 6.87
C PRO A 166 -12.96 16.03 5.62
N GLY A 167 -11.69 15.63 5.74
CA GLY A 167 -11.02 14.76 4.77
C GLY A 167 -9.63 15.21 4.28
N SER A 168 -9.21 16.45 4.57
CA SER A 168 -7.88 16.92 4.16
C SER A 168 -6.82 16.65 5.24
N PRO A 169 -5.64 16.10 4.87
CA PRO A 169 -4.54 15.89 5.80
C PRO A 169 -4.09 17.22 6.43
N PRO A 170 -3.58 17.20 7.68
CA PRO A 170 -3.11 18.41 8.34
C PRO A 170 -2.04 19.12 7.47
N PRO A 171 -2.16 20.44 7.26
CA PRO A 171 -1.33 21.15 6.32
C PRO A 171 0.14 21.16 6.75
N ALA A 172 1.05 20.73 5.87
CA ALA A 172 2.50 20.88 6.04
C ALA A 172 2.96 22.36 5.96
N SER A 173 2.09 23.25 5.48
CA SER A 173 2.27 24.70 5.36
C SER A 173 0.92 25.43 5.36
N GLY A 174 0.89 26.73 5.67
CA GLY A 174 -0.33 27.54 5.71
C GLY A 174 -1.17 27.34 6.97
N SER A 175 -2.40 27.83 6.98
CA SER A 175 -3.27 27.86 8.16
C SER A 175 -3.69 26.46 8.63
N GLY A 176 -3.78 26.23 9.94
CA GLY A 176 -4.35 25.00 10.51
C GLY A 176 -3.84 24.68 11.92
N THR A 177 -4.54 23.80 12.62
CA THR A 177 -4.10 23.20 13.88
C THR A 177 -3.26 21.96 13.58
N ARG A 178 -2.05 21.86 14.14
CA ARG A 178 -1.13 20.74 13.91
C ARG A 178 -0.14 20.54 15.06
N MET A 179 0.36 19.31 15.18
CA MET A 179 1.62 18.99 15.85
C MET A 179 2.62 18.60 14.75
N MET A 180 3.81 19.19 14.76
CA MET A 180 4.79 19.06 13.69
C MET A 180 6.21 18.96 14.26
N TRP A 181 6.94 17.94 13.82
CA TRP A 181 8.39 17.83 13.96
C TRP A 181 9.03 18.04 12.59
N TYR A 182 10.02 18.92 12.50
CA TYR A 182 10.75 19.20 11.26
C TYR A 182 12.22 18.78 11.40
N PRO A 183 12.58 17.54 11.02
CA PRO A 183 13.87 16.94 11.35
C PRO A 183 15.08 17.73 10.88
N SER A 184 15.07 18.25 9.66
CA SER A 184 16.22 18.98 9.08
C SER A 184 16.50 20.31 9.77
N ARG A 185 15.58 20.79 10.61
CA ARG A 185 15.78 21.95 11.48
C ARG A 185 15.73 21.60 12.96
N GLY A 186 15.50 20.35 13.35
CA GLY A 186 15.26 20.00 14.75
C GLY A 186 14.15 20.84 15.41
N ALA A 187 13.13 21.24 14.64
CA ALA A 187 12.13 22.21 15.07
C ALA A 187 10.81 21.52 15.42
N PHE A 188 10.21 21.93 16.55
CA PHE A 188 8.94 21.37 17.02
C PHE A 188 7.85 22.44 17.10
N ARG A 189 6.64 22.13 16.64
CA ARG A 189 5.46 22.99 16.67
C ARG A 189 4.24 22.26 17.20
N VAL A 190 3.43 22.93 18.03
CA VAL A 190 2.16 22.38 18.52
C VAL A 190 1.13 23.47 18.78
N GLY A 191 -0.09 23.30 18.24
CA GLY A 191 -1.15 24.33 18.30
C GLY A 191 -1.64 24.78 16.93
N ARG A 192 -1.93 26.08 16.73
CA ARG A 192 -2.62 26.60 15.54
C ARG A 192 -1.84 27.71 14.83
N ALA A 193 -1.74 27.63 13.51
CA ALA A 193 -1.29 28.71 12.64
C ALA A 193 -2.48 29.31 11.87
N TRP A 194 -2.50 30.62 11.65
CA TRP A 194 -3.54 31.30 10.87
C TRP A 194 -3.12 31.58 9.43
N SER A 195 -1.81 31.49 9.15
CA SER A 195 -1.20 31.71 7.86
C SER A 195 0.11 30.89 7.79
N SER A 196 1.21 31.50 7.36
CA SER A 196 2.50 30.86 7.15
C SER A 196 3.39 30.78 8.39
N GLU A 197 2.88 31.00 9.61
CA GLU A 197 3.71 31.10 10.82
C GLU A 197 4.65 29.91 11.01
N TRP A 198 4.25 28.72 10.60
CA TRP A 198 5.03 27.48 10.73
C TRP A 198 5.50 26.91 9.39
N ASP A 199 5.46 27.70 8.32
CA ASP A 199 6.07 27.34 7.05
C ASP A 199 7.58 27.28 7.21
N GLN A 200 8.26 26.49 6.36
CA GLN A 200 9.69 26.22 6.45
C GLN A 200 10.55 27.48 6.68
N ASN A 201 10.20 28.61 6.06
CA ASN A 201 10.95 29.86 6.20
C ASN A 201 10.85 30.50 7.59
N ASN A 202 9.83 30.17 8.37
CA ASN A 202 9.56 30.69 9.71
C ASN A 202 9.97 29.72 10.84
N LEU A 203 10.78 28.70 10.52
CA LEU A 203 11.25 27.71 11.49
C LEU A 203 12.72 27.93 11.87
N GLY A 204 13.04 28.39 13.08
CA GLY A 204 14.43 28.42 13.52
C GLY A 204 15.04 27.01 13.64
N PRO A 205 16.33 26.81 13.34
CA PRO A 205 17.01 25.56 13.70
C PRO A 205 16.96 25.36 15.22
N SER A 206 16.76 24.13 15.68
CA SER A 206 16.59 23.73 17.09
C SER A 206 15.53 24.55 17.85
N SER A 207 14.47 24.99 17.17
CA SER A 207 13.46 25.89 17.75
C SER A 207 12.21 25.17 18.24
N PHE A 208 11.57 25.75 19.25
CA PHE A 208 10.30 25.28 19.79
C PHE A 208 9.24 26.37 19.67
N ALA A 209 8.04 26.02 19.18
CA ALA A 209 6.89 26.92 19.30
C ALA A 209 5.62 26.19 19.71
N SER A 210 4.82 26.81 20.58
CA SER A 210 3.53 26.28 21.00
C SER A 210 2.46 27.37 21.14
N GLY A 211 1.20 27.00 20.95
CA GLY A 211 0.06 27.92 21.06
C GLY A 211 -0.47 28.38 19.70
N GLU A 212 -0.93 29.62 19.61
CA GLU A 212 -1.63 30.16 18.44
C GLU A 212 -0.81 31.27 17.77
N SER A 213 -0.58 31.13 16.48
CA SER A 213 0.16 32.06 15.62
C SER A 213 1.55 32.43 16.16
N THR A 214 2.27 31.45 16.71
CA THR A 214 3.61 31.65 17.26
C THR A 214 4.71 31.48 16.21
N LYS A 215 5.79 32.26 16.32
CA LYS A 215 6.93 32.26 15.39
C LYS A 215 8.24 32.14 16.16
N ALA A 216 8.81 30.95 16.24
CA ALA A 216 10.18 30.73 16.72
C ALA A 216 11.12 30.61 15.51
N ILE A 217 11.71 31.74 15.10
CA ILE A 217 12.47 31.88 13.84
C ILE A 217 13.99 31.86 14.10
N GLY A 218 14.43 32.32 15.27
CA GLY A 218 15.85 32.32 15.63
C GLY A 218 16.40 30.91 15.89
N TYR A 219 17.70 30.73 15.69
CA TYR A 219 18.40 29.50 16.10
C TYR A 219 18.20 29.26 17.61
N GLY A 220 17.73 28.08 18.02
CA GLY A 220 17.47 27.75 19.42
C GLY A 220 16.36 28.58 20.08
N SER A 221 15.53 29.30 19.30
CA SER A 221 14.51 30.19 19.84
C SER A 221 13.28 29.43 20.37
N THR A 222 12.58 30.05 21.32
CA THR A 222 11.34 29.52 21.93
C THR A 222 10.23 30.56 21.86
N ALA A 223 9.08 30.21 21.26
CA ALA A 223 7.90 31.08 21.19
C ALA A 223 6.65 30.36 21.73
N MET A 224 6.04 30.85 22.81
CA MET A 224 4.89 30.21 23.44
C MET A 224 3.76 31.18 23.74
N GLY A 225 2.53 30.82 23.35
CA GLY A 225 1.33 31.57 23.70
C GLY A 225 0.54 32.01 22.47
N TYR A 226 0.04 33.25 22.48
CA TYR A 226 -0.82 33.82 21.44
C TYR A 226 -0.06 34.96 20.73
N PHE A 227 0.19 34.83 19.43
CA PHE A 227 0.85 35.87 18.62
C PHE A 227 2.26 36.26 19.09
N THR A 228 3.03 35.29 19.58
CA THR A 228 4.41 35.54 20.07
C THR A 228 5.45 35.31 18.97
N THR A 229 6.44 36.18 18.86
CA THR A 229 7.57 36.05 17.92
C THR A 229 8.90 36.06 18.66
N ALA A 230 9.69 35.01 18.50
CA ALA A 230 11.07 34.89 18.94
C ALA A 230 11.98 34.78 17.69
N SER A 231 12.56 35.90 17.25
CA SER A 231 13.37 35.96 16.02
C SER A 231 14.87 36.11 16.28
N GLY A 232 15.28 36.51 17.49
CA GLY A 232 16.69 36.52 17.89
C GLY A 232 17.23 35.11 18.10
N SER A 233 18.53 34.90 17.86
CA SER A 233 19.20 33.65 18.24
C SER A 233 19.12 33.45 19.76
N ALA A 234 18.75 32.24 20.20
CA ALA A 234 18.46 31.86 21.59
C ALA A 234 17.45 32.79 22.30
N SER A 235 16.59 33.49 21.55
CA SER A 235 15.57 34.36 22.13
C SER A 235 14.35 33.57 22.64
N ILE A 236 13.65 34.13 23.63
CA ILE A 236 12.48 33.53 24.25
C ILE A 236 11.36 34.57 24.26
N ALA A 237 10.21 34.24 23.66
CA ALA A 237 9.00 35.07 23.68
C ALA A 237 7.82 34.27 24.23
N ILE A 238 7.26 34.70 25.36
CA ILE A 238 6.19 33.99 26.05
C ILE A 238 5.04 34.95 26.39
N GLY A 239 3.80 34.55 26.08
CA GLY A 239 2.59 35.25 26.51
C GLY A 239 1.69 35.66 25.35
N ASN A 240 1.23 36.92 25.33
CA ASN A 240 0.29 37.42 24.34
C ASN A 240 0.88 38.62 23.59
N ASN A 241 1.02 38.50 22.27
CA ASN A 241 1.55 39.57 21.43
C ASN A 241 2.92 40.08 21.90
N THR A 242 3.89 39.19 22.05
CA THR A 242 5.25 39.51 22.52
C THR A 242 6.29 39.32 21.42
N VAL A 243 7.30 40.19 21.35
CA VAL A 243 8.38 40.10 20.35
C VAL A 243 9.77 40.12 20.99
N ALA A 244 10.49 39.00 20.93
CA ALA A 244 11.89 38.88 21.30
C ALA A 244 12.77 38.81 20.03
N SER A 245 13.33 39.95 19.61
CA SER A 245 14.14 40.04 18.37
C SER A 245 15.63 40.20 18.63
N GLY A 246 16.03 40.61 19.84
CA GLY A 246 17.44 40.63 20.24
C GLY A 246 18.00 39.22 20.41
N GLN A 247 19.27 39.02 20.09
CA GLN A 247 19.97 37.77 20.44
C GLN A 247 19.96 37.61 21.98
N ASN A 248 19.69 36.41 22.48
CA ASN A 248 19.51 36.12 23.91
C ASN A 248 18.43 36.96 24.60
N ALA A 249 17.56 37.65 23.86
CA ALA A 249 16.51 38.47 24.45
C ALA A 249 15.39 37.60 25.01
N VAL A 250 14.80 38.04 26.12
CA VAL A 250 13.71 37.34 26.79
C VAL A 250 12.54 38.30 26.95
N VAL A 251 11.36 37.87 26.51
CA VAL A 251 10.11 38.56 26.74
C VAL A 251 9.10 37.63 27.39
N MET A 252 8.47 38.12 28.46
CA MET A 252 7.37 37.43 29.11
C MET A 252 6.24 38.41 29.45
N GLY A 253 5.04 38.19 28.94
CA GLY A 253 3.87 38.98 29.34
C GLY A 253 2.95 39.32 28.18
N THR A 254 2.50 40.57 28.09
CA THR A 254 1.50 40.97 27.10
C THR A 254 1.87 42.30 26.44
N ASN A 255 1.84 42.35 25.11
CA ASN A 255 2.20 43.54 24.33
C ASN A 255 3.63 44.08 24.61
N SER A 256 4.56 43.18 24.91
CA SER A 256 5.92 43.55 25.35
C SER A 256 6.97 43.15 24.31
N ASN A 257 8.09 43.88 24.26
CA ASN A 257 9.16 43.68 23.28
C ASN A 257 10.54 43.73 23.95
N ALA A 258 11.47 42.88 23.50
CA ALA A 258 12.88 42.94 23.85
C ALA A 258 13.71 42.81 22.55
N THR A 259 14.32 43.91 22.13
CA THR A 259 14.95 44.02 20.79
C THR A 259 16.46 44.10 20.84
N SER A 260 17.05 44.33 22.00
CA SER A 260 18.50 44.44 22.18
C SER A 260 19.13 43.13 22.62
N LEU A 261 20.44 42.99 22.39
CA LEU A 261 21.23 41.84 22.85
C LEU A 261 21.06 41.62 24.36
N GLY A 262 20.60 40.43 24.76
CA GLY A 262 20.43 40.05 26.17
C GLY A 262 19.35 40.83 26.94
N SER A 263 18.51 41.60 26.24
CA SER A 263 17.48 42.41 26.89
C SER A 263 16.34 41.58 27.47
N LEU A 264 15.78 42.02 28.60
CA LEU A 264 14.65 41.40 29.27
C LEU A 264 13.49 42.39 29.35
N ALA A 265 12.32 42.00 28.83
CA ALA A 265 11.07 42.72 29.01
C ALA A 265 10.03 41.81 29.66
N ALA A 266 9.52 42.18 30.84
CA ALA A 266 8.55 41.37 31.57
C ALA A 266 7.38 42.23 32.06
N GLY A 267 6.15 41.84 31.70
CA GLY A 267 4.92 42.54 32.11
C GLY A 267 4.04 42.98 30.93
N TYR A 268 3.32 44.09 31.13
CA TYR A 268 2.35 44.64 30.19
C TYR A 268 2.92 45.91 29.54
N TYR A 269 3.03 45.94 28.20
CA TYR A 269 3.61 47.05 27.45
C TYR A 269 5.06 47.43 27.82
N CYS A 270 5.88 46.44 28.14
CA CYS A 270 7.30 46.66 28.43
C CYS A 270 8.12 46.67 27.14
N ASN A 271 9.06 47.61 26.99
CA ASN A 271 9.94 47.70 25.84
C ASN A 271 11.40 47.80 26.27
N ALA A 272 12.18 46.74 26.04
CA ALA A 272 13.60 46.69 26.36
C ALA A 272 14.44 46.83 25.08
N THR A 273 14.89 48.06 24.83
CA THR A 273 15.59 48.46 23.58
C THR A 273 16.96 49.09 23.84
N GLY A 274 17.47 49.04 25.08
CA GLY A 274 18.78 49.60 25.46
C GLY A 274 19.94 48.71 25.04
N GLN A 275 21.07 49.30 24.64
CA GLN A 275 22.32 48.60 24.31
C GLN A 275 23.00 48.03 25.56
#